data_AF-A0A554RH30-F1
#
_entry.id   AF-A0A554RH30-F1
#
_cell.length_a   1.000
_cell.length_b   1.000
_cell.length_c   1.000
_cell.angle_alpha   90.00
_cell.angle_beta   90.00
_cell.angle_gamma   90.00
#
_symmetry.space_group_name_H-M   'P 1'
#
loop_
_entity.id
_entity.type
_entity.pdbx_description
1 polymer ?
#
loop_
_entity_poly.entity_id
_entity_poly.type
_entity_poly.pdbx_seq_one_letter_code
_entity_poly.pdbx_strand_id
1 'polypeptide(L)'
;MELLQSTDFWIGLIKIVWINIILSGDNAVVIAMAARSLPPAQQKKAVLFGSGAAVVLRIVLTVVAAKLLALPYLQIIGGALLLWIGLQLLSEEDEGDGESKEYGSMFAAVRTILLADLVMSLDNVIAVAAAAQGSMVLLVLGLAISIPLVIFGSTLMIKLMERFPIIVMLGAALIGWVGGETIVSDVSLHEALAANPWMHYVGAIAGAVLVVALGRFLQRRARAAAH
;
A
#
# COMPACT_ATOMS: atom_id res chain seq x y z
N MET A 1 -19.15 17.54 25.27
CA MET A 1 -18.86 16.39 26.16
C MET A 1 -19.87 15.25 26.03
N GLU A 2 -21.02 15.42 25.36
CA GLU A 2 -21.96 14.31 25.10
C GLU A 2 -21.53 13.35 23.97
N LEU A 3 -20.75 13.83 22.99
CA LEU A 3 -20.26 12.99 21.87
C LEU A 3 -19.34 11.84 22.29
N LEU A 4 -18.64 11.94 23.43
CA LEU A 4 -17.72 10.90 23.91
C LEU A 4 -18.41 9.87 24.82
N GLN A 5 -19.65 10.12 25.23
CA GLN A 5 -20.44 9.22 26.09
C GLN A 5 -21.48 8.41 25.31
N SER A 6 -21.69 8.70 24.02
CA SER A 6 -22.59 7.91 23.19
C SER A 6 -21.96 6.57 22.80
N THR A 7 -22.71 5.49 22.98
CA THR A 7 -22.30 4.14 22.56
C THR A 7 -22.00 4.10 21.05
N ASP A 8 -22.72 4.88 20.26
CA ASP A 8 -22.54 4.99 18.82
C ASP A 8 -21.17 5.54 18.41
N PHE A 9 -20.61 6.48 19.19
CA PHE A 9 -19.27 7.01 18.94
C PHE A 9 -18.20 5.92 19.09
N TRP A 10 -18.25 5.15 20.17
CA TRP A 10 -17.30 4.06 20.42
C TRP A 10 -17.47 2.90 19.43
N ILE A 11 -18.70 2.56 19.07
CA ILE A 11 -18.98 1.56 18.03
C ILE A 11 -18.41 2.03 16.69
N GLY A 12 -18.64 3.30 16.31
CA GLY A 12 -18.10 3.88 15.09
C GLY A 12 -16.57 3.88 15.07
N LEU A 13 -15.94 4.27 16.18
CA LEU A 13 -14.48 4.27 16.31
C LEU A 13 -13.89 2.86 16.18
N ILE A 14 -14.48 1.87 16.87
CA ILE A 14 -14.06 0.48 16.78
C ILE A 14 -14.23 -0.05 15.34
N LYS A 15 -15.34 0.28 14.67
CA LYS A 15 -15.55 -0.09 13.25
C LYS A 15 -14.47 0.50 12.36
N ILE A 16 -14.12 1.79 12.51
CA ILE A 16 -13.07 2.43 11.72
C ILE A 16 -11.71 1.76 11.98
N VAL A 17 -11.37 1.51 13.24
CA VAL A 17 -10.13 0.82 13.59
C VAL A 17 -10.11 -0.59 13.00
N TRP A 18 -11.23 -1.32 13.07
CA TRP A 18 -11.36 -2.66 12.51
C TRP A 18 -11.20 -2.69 10.99
N ILE A 19 -11.88 -1.77 10.28
CA ILE A 19 -11.75 -1.56 8.83
C ILE A 19 -10.29 -1.26 8.50
N ASN A 20 -9.67 -0.30 9.17
CA ASN A 20 -8.27 0.03 8.96
C ASN A 20 -7.34 -1.16 9.22
N ILE A 21 -7.58 -1.99 10.24
CA ILE A 21 -6.75 -3.20 10.49
C ILE A 21 -6.77 -4.13 9.29
N ILE A 22 -7.96 -4.44 8.77
CA ILE A 22 -8.14 -5.33 7.62
C ILE A 22 -7.46 -4.73 6.38
N LEU A 23 -7.66 -3.42 6.16
CA LEU A 23 -7.18 -2.67 5.00
C LEU A 23 -5.75 -2.12 5.14
N SER A 24 -5.07 -2.36 6.27
CA SER A 24 -3.69 -1.88 6.50
C SER A 24 -2.66 -2.98 6.40
N GLY A 25 -3.07 -4.25 6.27
CA GLY A 25 -2.15 -5.38 6.18
C GLY A 25 -1.25 -5.31 4.93
N ASP A 26 -1.86 -5.06 3.77
CA ASP A 26 -1.21 -4.80 2.49
C ASP A 26 -0.38 -3.51 2.50
N ASN A 27 -0.92 -2.43 3.06
CA ASN A 27 -0.22 -1.15 3.21
C ASN A 27 1.04 -1.28 4.07
N ALA A 28 0.99 -2.06 5.16
CA ALA A 28 2.15 -2.33 6.01
C ALA A 28 3.24 -3.12 5.28
N VAL A 29 2.87 -4.02 4.35
CA VAL A 29 3.83 -4.74 3.51
C VAL A 29 4.55 -3.78 2.57
N VAL A 30 3.84 -2.86 1.90
CA VAL A 30 4.47 -1.87 1.03
C VAL A 30 5.41 -0.95 1.82
N ILE A 31 4.96 -0.46 2.96
CA ILE A 31 5.74 0.41 3.84
C ILE A 31 7.00 -0.31 4.32
N ALA A 32 6.87 -1.57 4.73
CA ALA A 32 8.00 -2.39 5.13
C ALA A 32 8.98 -2.59 3.97
N MET A 33 8.49 -2.88 2.77
CA MET A 33 9.36 -3.07 1.60
C MET A 33 10.11 -1.79 1.21
N ALA A 34 9.43 -0.64 1.20
CA ALA A 34 10.04 0.64 0.88
C ALA A 34 11.03 1.11 1.96
N ALA A 35 10.78 0.81 3.24
CA ALA A 35 11.67 1.17 4.32
C ALA A 35 12.88 0.23 4.44
N ARG A 36 12.75 -1.04 4.02
CA ARG A 36 13.80 -2.08 4.11
C ARG A 36 15.12 -1.68 3.48
N SER A 37 15.08 -0.96 2.35
CA SER A 37 16.28 -0.52 1.62
C SER A 37 17.05 0.62 2.33
N LEU A 38 16.56 1.12 3.47
CA LEU A 38 17.22 2.16 4.27
C LEU A 38 18.07 1.57 5.39
N PRO A 39 19.07 2.34 5.90
CA PRO A 39 19.83 1.94 7.08
C PRO A 39 18.90 1.71 8.28
N PRO A 40 19.18 0.73 9.17
CA PRO A 40 18.31 0.40 10.31
C PRO A 40 17.90 1.60 11.18
N ALA A 41 18.78 2.58 11.33
CA ALA A 41 18.51 3.81 12.08
C ALA A 41 17.49 4.76 11.39
N GLN A 42 17.36 4.67 10.06
CA GLN A 42 16.46 5.48 9.24
C GLN A 42 15.12 4.80 8.95
N GLN A 43 15.05 3.46 8.97
CA GLN A 43 13.83 2.69 8.68
C GLN A 43 12.65 3.19 9.53
N LYS A 44 12.81 3.24 10.86
CA LYS A 44 11.76 3.72 11.77
C LYS A 44 11.30 5.15 11.47
N LYS A 45 12.25 6.02 11.08
CA LYS A 45 11.95 7.41 10.72
C LYS A 45 11.16 7.45 9.41
N ALA A 46 11.55 6.69 8.40
CA ALA A 46 10.84 6.63 7.12
C ALA A 46 9.42 6.08 7.30
N VAL A 47 9.25 5.04 8.12
CA VAL A 47 7.93 4.51 8.47
C VAL A 47 7.09 5.57 9.20
N LEU A 48 7.66 6.26 10.20
CA LEU A 48 6.95 7.30 10.95
C LEU A 48 6.54 8.49 10.07
N PHE A 49 7.49 9.08 9.33
CA PHE A 49 7.23 10.24 8.46
C PHE A 49 6.35 9.86 7.27
N GLY A 50 6.59 8.71 6.65
CA GLY A 50 5.78 8.17 5.56
C GLY A 50 4.34 7.92 5.99
N SER A 51 4.13 7.23 7.12
CA SER A 51 2.79 6.94 7.64
C SER A 51 2.06 8.21 8.11
N GLY A 52 2.77 9.14 8.75
CA GLY A 52 2.21 10.43 9.15
C GLY A 52 1.76 11.26 7.95
N ALA A 53 2.60 11.37 6.93
CA ALA A 53 2.26 12.07 5.70
C ALA A 53 1.14 11.36 4.92
N ALA A 54 1.14 10.03 4.90
CA ALA A 54 0.09 9.21 4.29
C ALA A 54 -1.27 9.46 4.95
N VAL A 55 -1.34 9.56 6.28
CA VAL A 55 -2.61 9.90 6.95
C VAL A 55 -3.11 11.29 6.61
N VAL A 56 -2.22 12.29 6.54
CA VAL A 56 -2.62 13.63 6.09
C VAL A 56 -3.18 13.56 4.67
N LEU A 57 -2.49 12.86 3.77
CA LEU A 57 -2.96 12.62 2.41
C LEU A 57 -4.33 11.92 2.41
N ARG A 58 -4.52 10.90 3.23
CA ARG A 58 -5.77 10.13 3.36
C ARG A 58 -6.94 11.00 3.84
N ILE A 59 -6.71 11.89 4.79
CA ILE A 59 -7.71 12.85 5.25
C ILE A 59 -8.13 13.78 4.10
N VAL A 60 -7.16 14.31 3.34
CA VAL A 60 -7.43 15.16 2.18
C VAL A 60 -8.18 14.39 1.10
N LEU A 61 -7.73 13.17 0.78
CA LEU A 61 -8.37 12.30 -0.19
C LEU A 61 -9.81 11.98 0.22
N THR A 62 -10.11 11.80 1.50
CA THR A 62 -11.49 11.54 1.96
C THR A 62 -12.50 12.58 1.48
N VAL A 63 -12.10 13.85 1.44
CA VAL A 63 -12.98 14.93 0.98
C VAL A 63 -13.26 14.85 -0.52
N VAL A 64 -12.32 14.31 -1.31
CA VAL A 64 -12.37 14.32 -2.78
C VAL A 64 -12.47 12.93 -3.42
N ALA A 65 -12.39 11.84 -2.65
CA ALA A 65 -12.23 10.47 -3.14
C ALA A 65 -13.40 10.05 -4.02
N ALA A 66 -14.64 10.37 -3.62
CA ALA A 66 -15.82 10.08 -4.42
C ALA A 66 -15.79 10.75 -5.80
N LYS A 67 -15.17 11.93 -5.93
CA LYS A 67 -14.99 12.61 -7.23
C LYS A 67 -13.83 12.02 -8.01
N LEU A 68 -12.73 11.68 -7.34
CA LEU A 68 -11.56 11.07 -7.96
C LEU A 68 -11.91 9.70 -8.56
N LEU A 69 -12.66 8.87 -7.83
CA LEU A 69 -13.09 7.55 -8.31
C LEU A 69 -14.03 7.60 -9.51
N ALA A 70 -14.72 8.72 -9.74
CA ALA A 70 -15.53 8.89 -10.94
C ALA A 70 -14.69 9.22 -12.19
N LEU A 71 -13.39 9.49 -12.04
CA LEU A 71 -12.52 9.80 -13.17
C LEU A 71 -12.10 8.52 -13.90
N PRO A 72 -12.36 8.40 -15.20
CA PRO A 72 -11.90 7.25 -15.98
C PRO A 72 -10.37 7.24 -16.04
N TYR A 73 -9.79 6.05 -16.12
CA TYR A 73 -8.36 5.78 -16.22
C TYR A 73 -7.54 6.08 -14.96
N LEU A 74 -8.13 6.67 -13.91
CA LEU A 74 -7.40 6.97 -12.68
C LEU A 74 -6.89 5.69 -12.00
N GLN A 75 -7.73 4.66 -11.94
CA GLN A 75 -7.35 3.38 -11.34
C GLN A 75 -6.42 2.59 -12.24
N ILE A 76 -6.52 2.74 -13.57
CA ILE A 76 -5.52 2.16 -14.50
C ILE A 76 -4.14 2.76 -14.25
N ILE A 77 -4.03 4.08 -14.17
CA ILE A 77 -2.75 4.75 -13.91
C ILE A 77 -2.22 4.39 -12.51
N GLY A 78 -3.10 4.40 -11.51
CA GLY A 78 -2.74 4.03 -10.14
C GLY A 78 -2.26 2.58 -10.05
N GLY A 79 -2.97 1.64 -10.65
CA GLY A 79 -2.57 0.23 -10.64
C GLY A 79 -1.28 0.00 -11.43
N ALA A 80 -1.08 0.68 -12.56
CA ALA A 80 0.21 0.63 -13.28
C ALA A 80 1.37 1.17 -12.42
N LEU A 81 1.13 2.24 -11.65
CA LEU A 81 2.09 2.75 -10.68
C LEU A 81 2.42 1.73 -9.60
N LEU A 82 1.41 1.00 -9.09
CA LEU A 82 1.63 -0.09 -8.13
C LEU A 82 2.44 -1.24 -8.73
N LEU A 83 2.16 -1.67 -9.98
CA LEU A 83 2.97 -2.69 -10.65
C LEU A 83 4.43 -2.25 -10.76
N TRP A 84 4.67 -0.98 -11.11
CA TRP A 84 6.02 -0.43 -11.18
C TRP A 84 6.71 -0.41 -9.80
N ILE A 85 6.01 0.02 -8.75
CA ILE A 85 6.53 -0.03 -7.37
C ILE A 85 6.86 -1.47 -6.96
N GLY A 86 5.98 -2.42 -7.24
CA GLY A 86 6.20 -3.84 -6.94
C GLY A 86 7.43 -4.40 -7.64
N LEU A 87 7.64 -4.04 -8.92
CA LEU A 87 8.83 -4.41 -9.68
C LEU A 87 10.09 -3.79 -9.09
N GLN A 88 10.06 -2.48 -8.81
CA GLN A 88 11.20 -1.75 -8.25
C GLN A 88 11.64 -2.34 -6.90
N LEU A 89 10.70 -2.52 -5.97
CA LEU A 89 10.98 -3.02 -4.62
C LEU A 89 11.44 -4.48 -4.60
N LEU A 90 11.05 -5.28 -5.61
CA LEU A 90 11.53 -6.65 -5.78
C LEU A 90 12.95 -6.65 -6.36
N SER A 91 13.25 -5.80 -7.35
CA SER A 91 14.60 -5.72 -7.93
C SER A 91 15.66 -5.28 -6.92
N GLU A 92 15.33 -4.36 -6.02
CA GLU A 92 16.23 -3.85 -4.96
C GLU A 92 16.62 -4.92 -3.91
N GLU A 93 15.93 -6.07 -3.84
CA GLU A 93 16.27 -7.14 -2.89
C GLU A 93 17.60 -7.82 -3.17
N ASP A 94 18.00 -7.88 -4.44
CA ASP A 94 19.13 -8.71 -4.89
C ASP A 94 20.48 -7.99 -4.79
N GLU A 95 20.48 -6.67 -4.56
CA GLU A 95 21.69 -5.85 -4.41
C GLU A 95 22.37 -6.04 -3.03
N GLY A 96 21.77 -6.85 -2.14
CA GLY A 96 22.21 -7.02 -0.75
C GLY A 96 23.33 -8.02 -0.48
N ASP A 97 23.83 -8.75 -1.48
CA ASP A 97 24.83 -9.82 -1.33
C ASP A 97 26.28 -9.42 -1.71
N GLY A 98 26.53 -8.14 -2.02
CA GLY A 98 27.87 -7.59 -2.28
C GLY A 98 28.42 -6.73 -1.12
N GLU A 99 29.75 -6.58 -1.02
CA GLU A 99 30.47 -5.87 0.06
C GLU A 99 30.10 -4.37 0.25
N SER A 100 29.21 -3.81 -0.56
CA SER A 100 28.65 -2.46 -0.39
C SER A 100 27.12 -2.48 -0.54
N LYS A 101 26.39 -2.55 0.58
CA LYS A 101 24.95 -2.26 0.59
C LYS A 101 24.75 -0.80 0.21
N GLU A 102 24.32 -0.54 -1.02
CA GLU A 102 23.86 0.77 -1.42
C GLU A 102 22.50 1.01 -0.76
N TYR A 103 22.45 1.99 0.14
CA TYR A 103 21.23 2.32 0.85
C TYR A 103 20.40 3.29 0.01
N GLY A 104 19.09 3.03 -0.07
CA GLY A 104 18.14 3.93 -0.69
C GLY A 104 18.07 5.29 0.02
N SER A 105 17.49 6.27 -0.65
CA SER A 105 17.22 7.58 -0.06
C SER A 105 15.94 7.57 0.78
N MET A 106 15.98 8.13 1.99
CA MET A 106 14.79 8.32 2.83
C MET A 106 13.67 9.05 2.08
N PHE A 107 14.01 10.03 1.25
CA PHE A 107 13.03 10.76 0.44
C PHE A 107 12.37 9.83 -0.60
N ALA A 108 13.16 8.96 -1.23
CA ALA A 108 12.63 7.97 -2.18
C ALA A 108 11.67 6.99 -1.47
N ALA A 109 12.06 6.45 -0.32
CA ALA A 109 11.21 5.55 0.47
C ALA A 109 9.89 6.21 0.88
N VAL A 110 9.94 7.44 1.42
CA VAL A 110 8.74 8.20 1.80
C VAL A 110 7.85 8.49 0.58
N ARG A 111 8.45 8.83 -0.56
CA ARG A 111 7.70 9.02 -1.82
C ARG A 111 7.02 7.73 -2.27
N THR A 112 7.71 6.60 -2.23
CA THR A 112 7.13 5.30 -2.58
C THR A 112 5.97 4.93 -1.67
N ILE A 113 6.12 5.16 -0.36
CA ILE A 113 5.05 4.97 0.62
C ILE A 113 3.82 5.83 0.27
N LEU A 114 4.03 7.12 0.00
CA LEU A 114 2.93 8.05 -0.32
C LEU A 114 2.24 7.71 -1.63
N LEU A 115 3.00 7.33 -2.67
CA LEU A 115 2.44 6.97 -3.97
C LEU A 115 1.64 5.67 -3.90
N ALA A 116 2.15 4.68 -3.18
CA ALA A 116 1.41 3.43 -2.99
C ALA A 116 0.17 3.64 -2.11
N ASP A 117 0.29 4.36 -0.99
CA ASP A 117 -0.85 4.67 -0.13
C ASP A 117 -1.90 5.49 -0.88
N LEU A 118 -1.53 6.44 -1.75
CA LEU A 118 -2.49 7.17 -2.58
C LEU A 118 -3.39 6.24 -3.41
N VAL A 119 -2.79 5.27 -4.09
CA VAL A 119 -3.53 4.35 -4.96
C VAL A 119 -4.37 3.37 -4.12
N MET A 120 -3.77 2.75 -3.11
CA MET A 120 -4.45 1.77 -2.26
C MET A 120 -5.54 2.43 -1.41
N SER A 121 -5.33 3.67 -0.98
CA SER A 121 -6.28 4.38 -0.12
C SER A 121 -7.50 4.89 -0.87
N LEU A 122 -7.49 4.93 -2.21
CA LEU A 122 -8.60 5.45 -3.00
C LEU A 122 -9.91 4.72 -2.67
N ASP A 123 -9.85 3.38 -2.58
CA ASP A 123 -10.99 2.53 -2.21
C ASP A 123 -11.17 2.45 -0.69
N ASN A 124 -10.08 2.38 0.07
CA ASN A 124 -10.11 2.26 1.55
C ASN A 124 -10.74 3.49 2.21
N VAL A 125 -10.54 4.67 1.63
CA VAL A 125 -11.07 5.95 2.12
C VAL A 125 -12.59 5.98 2.07
N ILE A 126 -13.23 5.42 1.05
CA ILE A 126 -14.70 5.37 0.99
C ILE A 126 -15.25 4.49 2.11
N ALA A 127 -14.64 3.32 2.36
CA ALA A 127 -15.05 2.43 3.44
C ALA A 127 -14.93 3.10 4.81
N VAL A 128 -13.82 3.80 5.06
CA VAL A 128 -13.61 4.54 6.31
C VAL A 128 -14.55 5.74 6.44
N ALA A 129 -14.77 6.50 5.36
CA ALA A 129 -15.70 7.63 5.32
C ALA A 129 -17.13 7.18 5.62
N ALA A 130 -17.55 6.06 5.03
CA ALA A 130 -18.86 5.47 5.28
C ALA A 130 -19.01 5.03 6.75
N ALA A 131 -17.97 4.42 7.32
CA ALA A 131 -17.96 4.02 8.73
C ALA A 131 -17.96 5.21 9.70
N ALA A 132 -17.37 6.34 9.31
CA ALA A 132 -17.37 7.58 10.09
C ALA A 132 -18.72 8.31 10.09
N GLN A 133 -19.67 7.92 9.23
CA GLN A 133 -21.02 8.49 9.15
C GLN A 133 -21.03 10.04 9.08
N GLY A 134 -20.07 10.63 8.38
CA GLY A 134 -19.95 12.08 8.22
C GLY A 134 -19.30 12.81 9.41
N SER A 135 -18.91 12.13 10.48
CA SER A 135 -18.18 12.72 11.60
C SER A 135 -16.69 12.82 11.29
N MET A 136 -16.24 14.05 10.98
CA MET A 136 -14.82 14.34 10.75
C MET A 136 -13.96 13.99 11.97
N VAL A 137 -14.50 14.16 13.18
CA VAL A 137 -13.80 13.85 14.43
C VAL A 137 -13.56 12.35 14.56
N LEU A 138 -14.57 11.52 14.25
CA LEU A 138 -14.42 10.05 14.27
C LEU A 138 -13.40 9.58 13.23
N LEU A 139 -13.44 10.17 12.03
CA LEU A 139 -12.51 9.84 10.96
C LEU A 139 -11.06 10.16 11.35
N VAL A 140 -10.80 11.40 11.80
CA VAL A 140 -9.45 11.84 12.18
C VAL A 140 -8.92 11.04 13.36
N LEU A 141 -9.74 10.79 14.39
CA LEU A 141 -9.32 9.98 15.53
C LEU A 141 -9.06 8.52 15.14
N GLY A 142 -9.92 7.91 14.33
CA GLY A 142 -9.73 6.53 13.87
C GLY A 142 -8.47 6.36 13.03
N LEU A 143 -8.18 7.33 12.15
CA LEU A 143 -6.93 7.35 11.38
C LEU A 143 -5.71 7.60 12.26
N ALA A 144 -5.79 8.53 13.23
CA ALA A 144 -4.70 8.82 14.16
C ALA A 144 -4.32 7.60 15.02
N ILE A 145 -5.32 6.85 15.51
CA ILE A 145 -5.11 5.60 16.27
C ILE A 145 -4.50 4.50 15.39
N SER A 146 -4.77 4.52 14.08
CA SER A 146 -4.24 3.54 13.14
C SER A 146 -2.74 3.74 12.85
N ILE A 147 -2.19 4.95 13.04
CA ILE A 147 -0.77 5.24 12.79
C ILE A 147 0.17 4.37 13.63
N PRO A 148 0.07 4.33 14.98
CA PRO A 148 0.90 3.44 15.80
C PRO A 148 0.81 1.98 15.38
N LEU A 149 -0.37 1.53 14.96
CA LEU A 149 -0.58 0.15 14.54
C LEU A 149 0.15 -0.17 13.24
N VAL A 150 0.06 0.71 12.24
CA VAL A 150 0.79 0.56 10.98
C VAL A 150 2.29 0.62 11.21
N ILE A 151 2.77 1.52 12.06
CA ILE A 151 4.20 1.61 12.41
C ILE A 151 4.68 0.29 13.03
N PHE A 152 3.92 -0.24 13.99
CA PHE A 152 4.24 -1.51 14.63
C PHE A 152 4.20 -2.67 13.63
N GLY A 153 3.14 -2.78 12.84
CA GLY A 153 2.95 -3.82 11.84
C GLY A 153 4.03 -3.80 10.76
N SER A 154 4.37 -2.61 10.25
CA SER A 154 5.44 -2.44 9.25
C SER A 154 6.80 -2.80 9.84
N THR A 155 7.09 -2.39 11.10
CA THR A 155 8.34 -2.76 11.77
C THR A 155 8.44 -4.28 11.99
N LEU A 156 7.33 -4.94 12.30
CA LEU A 156 7.27 -6.40 12.40
C LEU A 156 7.52 -7.05 11.03
N MET A 157 6.90 -6.53 9.96
CA MET A 157 7.12 -7.04 8.61
C MET A 157 8.55 -6.86 8.12
N ILE A 158 9.21 -5.74 8.44
CA ILE A 158 10.64 -5.54 8.11
C ILE A 158 11.48 -6.67 8.73
N LYS A 159 11.33 -6.91 10.03
CA LYS A 159 12.06 -7.99 10.73
C LYS A 159 11.75 -9.37 10.14
N LEU A 160 10.51 -9.58 9.71
CA LEU A 160 10.07 -10.84 9.14
C LEU A 160 10.68 -11.05 7.74
N MET A 161 10.77 -10.00 6.93
CA MET A 161 11.45 -10.00 5.63
C MET A 161 12.96 -10.25 5.79
N GLU A 162 13.62 -9.60 6.77
CA GLU A 162 15.03 -9.85 7.09
C GLU A 162 15.30 -11.31 7.49
N ARG A 163 14.35 -11.94 8.19
CA ARG A 163 14.46 -13.34 8.61
C ARG A 163 14.08 -14.33 7.51
N PHE A 164 13.11 -13.97 6.66
CA PHE A 164 12.56 -14.83 5.63
C PHE A 164 12.46 -14.05 4.31
N PRO A 165 13.51 -14.06 3.47
CA PRO A 165 13.55 -13.30 2.21
C PRO A 165 12.40 -13.64 1.24
N ILE A 166 11.82 -14.84 1.33
CA ILE A 166 10.66 -15.23 0.55
C ILE A 166 9.46 -14.28 0.72
N ILE A 167 9.38 -13.60 1.87
CA ILE A 167 8.30 -12.66 2.18
C ILE A 167 8.41 -11.39 1.35
N VAL A 168 9.61 -11.00 0.91
CA VAL A 168 9.78 -9.88 -0.03
C VAL A 168 9.14 -10.23 -1.37
N MET A 169 9.38 -11.45 -1.87
CA MET A 169 8.74 -11.94 -3.10
C MET A 169 7.22 -12.02 -2.95
N LEU A 170 6.71 -12.53 -1.82
CA LEU A 170 5.28 -12.55 -1.54
C LEU A 170 4.68 -11.15 -1.42
N GLY A 171 5.41 -10.20 -0.83
CA GLY A 171 5.00 -8.81 -0.72
C GLY A 171 4.94 -8.13 -2.08
N ALA A 172 5.93 -8.34 -2.94
CA ALA A 172 5.91 -7.86 -4.32
C ALA A 172 4.77 -8.50 -5.14
N ALA A 173 4.51 -9.79 -4.94
CA ALA A 173 3.37 -10.48 -5.54
C ALA A 173 2.04 -9.88 -5.08
N LEU A 174 1.91 -9.54 -3.78
CA LEU A 174 0.74 -8.87 -3.23
C LEU A 174 0.55 -7.47 -3.84
N ILE A 175 1.61 -6.67 -3.97
CA ILE A 175 1.53 -5.37 -4.67
C ILE A 175 1.09 -5.57 -6.13
N GLY A 176 1.65 -6.56 -6.82
CA GLY A 176 1.26 -6.90 -8.18
C GLY A 176 -0.20 -7.33 -8.29
N TRP A 177 -0.68 -8.11 -7.32
CA TRP A 177 -2.08 -8.50 -7.21
C TRP A 177 -2.99 -7.28 -7.10
N VAL A 178 -2.72 -6.42 -6.11
CA VAL A 178 -3.50 -5.19 -5.90
C VAL A 178 -3.43 -4.29 -7.13
N GLY A 179 -2.25 -4.07 -7.71
CA GLY A 179 -2.11 -3.25 -8.92
C GLY A 179 -2.89 -3.78 -10.12
N GLY A 180 -2.89 -5.10 -10.33
CA GLY A 180 -3.66 -5.75 -11.39
C GLY A 180 -5.17 -5.66 -11.16
N GLU A 181 -5.61 -5.85 -9.91
CA GLU A 181 -6.99 -5.67 -9.49
C GLU A 181 -7.45 -4.22 -9.68
N THR A 182 -6.65 -3.24 -9.25
CA THR A 182 -6.94 -1.81 -9.40
C THR A 182 -7.09 -1.42 -10.87
N ILE A 183 -6.24 -1.92 -11.77
CA ILE A 183 -6.36 -1.63 -13.21
C ILE A 183 -7.71 -2.09 -13.75
N VAL A 184 -8.11 -3.33 -13.41
CA VAL A 184 -9.35 -3.90 -13.94
C VAL A 184 -10.57 -3.20 -13.37
N SER A 185 -10.51 -2.77 -12.11
CA SER A 185 -11.62 -2.10 -11.41
C SER A 185 -11.97 -0.69 -11.90
N ASP A 186 -11.25 -0.15 -12.89
CA ASP A 186 -11.48 1.19 -13.43
C ASP A 186 -12.91 1.42 -13.96
N VAL A 187 -13.42 2.65 -13.78
CA VAL A 187 -14.75 3.08 -14.28
C VAL A 187 -14.91 2.83 -15.78
N SER A 188 -13.86 3.02 -16.57
CA SER A 188 -13.88 2.77 -18.02
C SER A 188 -14.11 1.31 -18.40
N LEU A 189 -13.84 0.37 -17.50
CA LEU A 189 -13.96 -1.08 -17.73
C LEU A 189 -15.23 -1.67 -17.10
N HIS A 190 -16.08 -0.88 -16.46
CA HIS A 190 -17.25 -1.36 -15.73
C HIS A 190 -18.23 -2.16 -16.60
N GLU A 191 -18.44 -1.77 -17.86
CA GLU A 191 -19.33 -2.53 -18.76
C GLU A 191 -18.75 -3.92 -19.10
N ALA A 192 -17.43 -3.99 -19.31
CA ALA A 192 -16.74 -5.25 -19.59
C ALA A 192 -16.67 -6.16 -18.34
N LEU A 193 -16.49 -5.57 -17.16
CA LEU A 193 -16.50 -6.25 -15.86
C LEU A 193 -17.87 -6.78 -15.47
N ALA A 194 -18.92 -6.00 -15.69
CA ALA A 194 -20.30 -6.42 -15.42
C ALA A 194 -20.68 -7.65 -16.26
N ALA A 195 -20.14 -7.75 -17.48
CA ALA A 195 -20.29 -8.93 -18.33
C ALA A 195 -19.40 -10.11 -17.87
N ASN A 196 -18.29 -9.85 -17.19
CA ASN A 196 -17.26 -10.85 -16.87
C ASN A 196 -16.64 -10.64 -15.48
N PRO A 197 -17.32 -11.05 -14.38
CA PRO A 197 -16.81 -10.85 -13.01
C PRO A 197 -15.46 -11.54 -12.73
N TRP A 198 -15.16 -12.60 -13.47
CA TRP A 198 -13.89 -13.35 -13.42
C TRP A 198 -12.68 -12.52 -13.83
N MET A 199 -12.86 -11.41 -14.57
CA MET A 199 -11.78 -10.50 -14.96
C MET A 199 -11.05 -9.90 -13.75
N HIS A 200 -11.73 -9.69 -12.61
CA HIS A 200 -11.08 -9.18 -11.39
C HIS A 200 -9.96 -10.12 -10.93
N TYR A 201 -10.26 -11.42 -10.82
CA TYR A 201 -9.27 -12.42 -10.42
C TYR A 201 -8.16 -12.58 -11.47
N VAL A 202 -8.52 -12.54 -12.75
CA VAL A 202 -7.54 -12.64 -13.84
C VAL A 202 -6.57 -11.46 -13.82
N GLY A 203 -7.07 -10.23 -13.67
CA GLY A 203 -6.24 -9.04 -13.57
C GLY A 203 -5.27 -9.10 -12.39
N ALA A 204 -5.78 -9.50 -11.23
CA ALA A 204 -4.97 -9.62 -10.03
C ALA A 204 -3.90 -10.71 -10.14
N ILE A 205 -4.26 -11.91 -10.60
CA ILE A 205 -3.30 -13.00 -10.84
C ILE A 205 -2.27 -12.58 -11.90
N ALA A 206 -2.71 -11.97 -13.00
CA ALA A 206 -1.82 -11.51 -14.06
C ALA A 206 -0.84 -10.46 -13.55
N GLY A 207 -1.30 -9.48 -12.75
CA GLY A 207 -0.44 -8.46 -12.13
C GLY A 207 0.59 -9.07 -11.19
N ALA A 208 0.18 -9.99 -10.30
CA ALA A 208 1.09 -10.69 -9.39
C ALA A 208 2.15 -11.51 -10.14
N VAL A 209 1.73 -12.29 -11.15
CA VAL A 209 2.63 -13.09 -11.99
C VAL A 209 3.57 -12.19 -12.76
N LEU A 210 3.08 -11.09 -13.33
CA LEU A 210 3.88 -10.12 -14.09
C LEU A 210 4.98 -9.52 -13.21
N VAL A 211 4.64 -9.04 -12.00
CA VAL A 211 5.62 -8.45 -11.09
C VAL A 211 6.69 -9.47 -10.70
N VAL A 212 6.29 -10.69 -10.30
CA VAL A 212 7.24 -11.72 -9.87
C VAL A 212 8.10 -12.23 -11.03
N ALA A 213 7.50 -12.46 -12.21
CA ALA A 213 8.21 -13.00 -13.37
C ALA A 213 9.20 -11.99 -13.94
N LEU A 214 8.75 -10.74 -14.16
CA LEU A 214 9.62 -9.68 -14.67
C LEU A 214 10.67 -9.28 -13.64
N GLY A 215 10.32 -9.15 -12.36
CA GLY A 215 11.28 -8.86 -11.29
C GLY A 215 12.40 -9.89 -11.23
N ARG A 216 12.06 -11.19 -11.26
CA ARG A 216 13.08 -12.26 -11.31
C ARG A 216 13.87 -12.29 -12.61
N PHE A 217 13.26 -11.95 -13.73
CA PHE A 217 13.96 -11.87 -15.01
C PHE A 217 15.00 -10.73 -15.00
N LEU A 218 14.66 -9.56 -14.47
CA LEU A 218 15.55 -8.42 -14.34
C LEU A 218 16.72 -8.72 -13.39
N GLN A 219 16.45 -9.33 -12.24
CA GLN A 219 17.47 -9.80 -11.30
C GLN A 219 18.46 -10.78 -11.95
N ARG A 220 17.94 -11.78 -12.68
CA ARG A 220 18.79 -12.75 -13.41
C ARG A 220 19.67 -12.09 -14.46
N ARG A 221 19.15 -11.09 -15.20
CA ARG A 221 19.94 -10.33 -16.19
C ARG A 221 21.03 -9.49 -15.54
N ALA A 222 20.74 -8.83 -14.42
CA ALA A 222 21.72 -8.05 -13.69
C ALA A 222 22.88 -8.93 -13.20
N ARG A 223 22.57 -10.10 -12.62
CA ARG A 223 23.59 -11.09 -12.22
C ARG A 223 24.42 -11.60 -13.40
N ALA A 224 23.79 -11.87 -14.55
CA ALA A 224 24.50 -12.35 -15.74
C ALA A 224 25.40 -11.29 -16.40
N ALA A 225 25.13 -9.99 -16.19
CA ALA A 225 25.96 -8.90 -16.70
C ALA A 225 27.10 -8.51 -15.74
N ALA A 226 27.03 -8.94 -14.48
CA ALA A 226 28.05 -8.72 -13.46
C ALA A 226 29.14 -9.81 -13.42
N HIS A 227 28.93 -10.92 -14.15
CA HIS A 227 29.89 -12.00 -14.39
C HIS A 227 30.50 -11.89 -15.78
#